data_AF-A0AAV6BZS7-F1
#
_entry.id   AF-A0AAV6BZS7-F1
#
_cell.length_a   1.000
_cell.length_b   1.000
_cell.length_c   1.000
_cell.angle_alpha   90.00
_cell.angle_beta   90.00
_cell.angle_gamma   90.00
#
_symmetry.space_group_name_H-M   'P 1'
#
loop_
_entity.id
_entity.type
_entity.pdbx_description
1 polymer ?
#
loop_
_entity_poly.entity_id
_entity_poly.type
_entity_poly.pdbx_seq_one_letter_code
_entity_poly.pdbx_strand_id
1 'polypeptide(L)' 'TREPADTETKEIAKYCYQHGLITITAGTFNNVIRILVPLVVTDDQFHEGLDVIEAALASVAAPKHAALSHA' A
#
# COMPACT_ATOMS: atom_id res chain seq x y z
N THR A 1 -9.70 13.84 7.04
CA THR A 1 -11.09 13.60 6.59
C THR A 1 -11.47 12.17 6.98
N ARG A 2 -12.76 11.80 7.03
CA ARG A 2 -13.19 10.41 7.30
C ARG A 2 -13.53 9.66 6.01
N GLU A 3 -12.97 10.13 4.90
CA GLU A 3 -13.23 9.58 3.57
C GLU A 3 -12.30 8.37 3.32
N PRO A 4 -12.82 7.28 2.74
CA PRO A 4 -12.00 6.14 2.31
C PRO A 4 -10.93 6.53 1.27
N ALA A 5 -9.72 6.00 1.43
CA ALA A 5 -8.56 6.27 0.58
C ALA A 5 -8.37 5.22 -0.55
N ASP A 6 -9.32 5.14 -1.49
CA ASP A 6 -9.27 4.16 -2.60
C ASP A 6 -8.05 4.38 -3.52
N THR A 7 -7.77 5.63 -3.89
CA THR A 7 -6.68 5.98 -4.81
C THR A 7 -5.32 5.60 -4.22
N GLU A 8 -5.05 5.99 -2.98
CA GLU A 8 -3.81 5.67 -2.26
C GLU A 8 -3.66 4.16 -2.08
N THR A 9 -4.76 3.45 -1.77
CA THR A 9 -4.75 1.99 -1.63
C THR A 9 -4.35 1.30 -2.95
N LYS A 10 -4.83 1.79 -4.10
CA LYS A 10 -4.41 1.30 -5.42
C LYS A 10 -2.95 1.62 -5.73
N GLU A 11 -2.48 2.82 -5.37
CA GLU A 11 -1.07 3.22 -5.52
C GLU A 11 -0.15 2.30 -4.69
N ILE A 12 -0.51 1.99 -3.44
CA ILE A 12 0.21 1.06 -2.58
C ILE A 12 0.23 -0.35 -3.19
N ALA A 13 -0.93 -0.89 -3.58
CA ALA A 13 -1.00 -2.24 -4.15
C ALA A 13 -0.15 -2.38 -5.42
N LYS A 14 -0.13 -1.34 -6.26
CA LYS A 14 0.74 -1.26 -7.44
C LYS A 14 2.22 -1.21 -7.05
N TYR A 15 2.59 -0.40 -6.06
CA TYR A 15 3.96 -0.33 -5.56
C TYR A 15 4.42 -1.71 -5.07
N CYS A 16 3.64 -2.38 -4.22
CA CYS A 16 3.96 -3.71 -3.73
C CYS A 16 4.21 -4.69 -4.87
N TYR A 17 3.33 -4.72 -5.88
CA TYR A 17 3.49 -5.60 -7.05
C TYR A 17 4.78 -5.33 -7.82
N GLN A 18 5.13 -4.05 -8.02
CA GLN A 18 6.37 -3.67 -8.69
C GLN A 18 7.64 -4.05 -7.91
N HIS A 19 7.52 -4.25 -6.59
CA HIS A 19 8.60 -4.63 -5.70
C HIS A 19 8.50 -6.10 -5.24
N GLY A 20 7.81 -6.94 -6.02
CA GLY A 20 7.80 -8.40 -5.80
C GLY A 20 6.80 -8.90 -4.74
N LEU A 21 6.00 -8.03 -4.14
CA LEU A 21 4.99 -8.40 -3.15
C LEU A 21 3.58 -8.39 -3.75
N ILE A 22 2.91 -9.55 -3.72
CA ILE A 22 1.52 -9.66 -4.15
C ILE A 22 0.59 -9.37 -2.97
N THR A 23 -0.25 -8.34 -3.11
CA THR A 23 -1.28 -7.97 -2.12
C THR A 23 -2.67 -8.01 -2.74
N ILE A 24 -3.71 -8.16 -1.91
CA ILE A 24 -5.10 -8.13 -2.34
C ILE A 24 -5.82 -6.97 -1.66
N THR A 25 -6.52 -6.15 -2.44
CA THR A 25 -7.42 -5.11 -1.92
C THR A 25 -8.82 -5.68 -1.65
N ALA A 26 -9.53 -5.15 -0.66
CA ALA A 26 -10.85 -5.62 -0.27
C ALA A 26 -11.74 -4.50 0.32
N GLY A 27 -12.97 -4.87 0.71
CA GLY A 27 -13.95 -3.99 1.34
C GLY A 27 -14.79 -3.20 0.34
N THR A 28 -15.93 -2.68 0.80
CA THR A 28 -16.90 -1.94 -0.04
C THR A 28 -16.29 -0.71 -0.73
N PHE A 29 -15.31 -0.08 -0.10
CA PHE A 29 -14.67 1.14 -0.60
C PHE A 29 -13.27 0.90 -1.18
N ASN A 30 -12.85 -0.36 -1.36
CA ASN A 30 -11.54 -0.73 -1.91
C ASN A 30 -10.31 -0.15 -1.18
N ASN A 31 -10.48 0.30 0.07
CA ASN A 31 -9.43 0.97 0.85
C ASN A 31 -8.77 0.07 1.91
N VAL A 32 -8.88 -1.26 1.76
CA VAL A 32 -8.32 -2.24 2.70
C VAL A 32 -7.33 -3.13 1.97
N ILE A 33 -6.10 -3.22 2.46
CA ILE A 33 -5.08 -4.17 2.00
C ILE A 33 -5.10 -5.38 2.93
N ARG A 34 -5.26 -6.58 2.38
CA ARG A 34 -5.25 -7.83 3.16
C ARG A 34 -3.87 -8.49 3.12
N ILE A 35 -3.35 -8.78 4.32
CA ILE A 35 -2.16 -9.61 4.50
C ILE A 35 -2.62 -11.05 4.69
N LEU A 36 -2.52 -11.85 3.62
CA LEU A 36 -2.89 -13.28 3.61
C LEU A 36 -1.69 -14.12 3.19
N VAL A 37 -0.74 -14.25 4.11
CA VAL A 37 0.47 -15.05 3.91
C VAL A 37 0.20 -16.53 4.20
N PRO A 38 0.96 -17.47 3.60
CA PRO A 38 0.83 -18.89 3.91
C PRO A 38 1.28 -19.17 5.36
N LEU A 39 0.70 -20.20 5.99
CA LEU A 39 1.03 -20.57 7.38
C LEU A 39 2.47 -21.08 7.58
N VAL A 40 3.17 -21.37 6.49
CA VAL A 40 4.57 -21.83 6.47
C VAL A 40 5.58 -20.72 6.17
N VAL A 41 5.12 -19.46 6.07
CA VAL A 41 6.02 -18.31 5.88
C VAL A 41 7.04 -18.24 7.01
N THR A 42 8.29 -17.95 6.69
CA THR A 42 9.32 -17.70 7.72
C THR A 42 9.23 -16.27 8.23
N ASP A 43 9.77 -16.02 9.43
CA ASP A 43 9.83 -14.65 9.98
C ASP A 43 10.58 -13.69 9.03
N ASP A 44 11.67 -14.14 8.42
CA ASP A 44 12.45 -13.33 7.47
C ASP A 44 11.64 -12.94 6.22
N GLN A 45 10.90 -13.90 5.65
CA GLN A 45 10.02 -13.63 4.49
C GLN A 45 8.87 -12.69 4.87
N PHE A 46 8.35 -12.83 6.09
CA PHE A 46 7.28 -11.98 6.57
C PHE A 46 7.77 -10.55 6.78
N HIS A 47 8.95 -10.36 7.37
CA HIS A 47 9.59 -9.05 7.52
C HIS A 47 9.88 -8.40 6.16
N GLU A 48 10.43 -9.13 5.18
CA GLU A 48 10.65 -8.62 3.83
C GLU A 48 9.34 -8.08 3.21
N GLY A 49 8.23 -8.82 3.36
CA GLY A 49 6.92 -8.36 2.91
C GLY A 49 6.43 -7.10 3.63
N LEU A 50 6.66 -7.00 4.94
CA LEU A 50 6.28 -5.81 5.73
C LEU A 50 7.12 -4.59 5.36
N ASP A 51 8.42 -4.76 5.11
CA ASP A 51 9.32 -3.68 4.69
C ASP A 51 8.87 -3.06 3.36
N VAL A 52 8.41 -3.89 2.41
CA VAL A 52 7.83 -3.41 1.14
C VAL A 52 6.54 -2.63 1.37
N ILE A 53 5.67 -3.09 2.30
CA ILE A 53 4.43 -2.38 2.64
C ILE A 53 4.73 -1.03 3.30
N GLU A 54 5.71 -0.97 4.21
CA GLU A 54 6.14 0.28 4.85
C GLU A 54 6.64 1.29 3.83
N ALA A 55 7.52 0.86 2.91
CA ALA A 55 8.02 1.71 1.83
C ALA A 55 6.89 2.20 0.92
N ALA A 56 5.93 1.33 0.60
CA ALA A 56 4.76 1.69 -0.21
C ALA A 56 3.90 2.77 0.49
N LEU A 57 3.64 2.62 1.79
CA LEU A 57 2.90 3.60 2.60
C LEU A 57 3.63 4.93 2.67
N ALA A 58 4.95 4.93 2.89
CA ALA A 58 5.76 6.14 2.90
C ALA A 58 5.70 6.89 1.55
N SER A 59 5.67 6.15 0.43
CA SER A 59 5.61 6.72 -0.92
C SER A 59 4.32 7.52 -1.20
N VAL A 60 3.19 7.12 -0.58
CA VAL A 60 1.89 7.80 -0.74
C VAL A 60 1.60 8.81 0.37
N ALA A 61 2.17 8.62 1.55
CA ALA A 61 1.98 9.50 2.71
C ALA A 61 2.83 10.77 2.64
N ALA A 62 3.93 10.77 1.87
CA ALA A 62 4.71 11.98 1.64
C ALA A 62 3.80 13.06 1.04
N PRO A 63 3.86 14.32 1.54
CA PRO A 63 3.00 15.37 1.03
C PRO A 63 3.24 15.52 -0.47
N LYS A 64 2.24 15.16 -1.28
CA LYS A 64 2.14 15.59 -2.67
C LYS A 64 2.22 17.11 -2.58
N HIS A 65 3.36 17.70 -2.96
CA HIS A 65 3.54 19.15 -3.03
C HIS A 65 2.27 19.68 -3.66
N ALA A 66 1.55 20.53 -2.93
CA ALA A 66 0.39 21.20 -3.47
C ALA A 66 0.81 21.75 -4.83
N ALA A 67 0.21 21.23 -5.89
CA ALA A 67 0.37 21.79 -7.22
C ALA A 67 -0.26 23.18 -7.15
N LEU A 68 0.52 24.14 -6.63
CA LEU A 68 0.30 25.56 -6.79
C LEU A 68 0.55 25.86 -8.26
N SER A 69 -0.44 25.54 -9.10
CA SER A 69 -0.59 26.20 -10.39
C SER A 69 -1.63 27.29 -10.18
N HIS A 70 -1.16 28.46 -9.75
CA HIS A 70 -1.85 29.70 -10.08
C HIS A 70 -1.98 29.78 -11.60
N ALA A 71 -3.21 29.73 -12.09
CA ALA A 71 -3.66 30.32 -13.34
C ALA A 71 -5.06 30.88 -13.10
#